data_AF-A0A7X9F850-F1
#
_entry.id   AF-A0A7X9F850-F1
#
_cell.length_a   1.000
_cell.length_b   1.000
_cell.length_c   1.000
_cell.angle_alpha   90.00
_cell.angle_beta   90.00
_cell.angle_gamma   90.00
#
_symmetry.space_group_name_H-M   'P 1'
#
loop_
_entity.id
_entity.type
_entity.pdbx_description
1 polymer ?
#
loop_
_entity_poly.entity_id
_entity_poly.type
_entity_poly.pdbx_seq_one_letter_code
_entity_poly.pdbx_strand_id
1 'polypeptide(L)'
;DFIYKSIIIKGTNEKTAVGSMLELLKQNQIRYSYVKPSSRKLKGFDYLANKENEVTPEKGDILISAFQPQSRLLRVLFEPDSKSSDSISYDLTAWSLPYVYNLKAYALKEKLEADPGKKETAEKLNVYSPGEKPYAYIAPFNGFGELKLMADLFRNDVKLRYMMKPFGINGKNYSAGTLIIARGDNKNRGDDFDRIVNEAANRNRVILDKTGTGIADTGKDLGSGYSELKKKPVAAILCGEGTSSSGVGELWYFFERELEYPVTLLNIAGIDRADLSKYNVIMLPSGSYAKAKEKLLEFARKGGRIIALESAIQLFADEKGTALNKAIETRTAEEKAAEKKLKSDDTTLLRKFGDERRYMISERSAGSIYRVKTDDTNPYAFGLGKEWFIMKRSAGYPFLQSGYNIGYITEKDPVAGFAGFKFRDKIKNTIVAASETMGSGEIIYITDNPYFRAFWKSGRVLLGNTIFR
;
A
#
# COMPACT_ATOMS: atom_id res chain seq x y z
N ASP A 1 -20.70 -16.85 -16.68
CA ASP A 1 -19.71 -16.89 -17.79
C ASP A 1 -18.86 -15.64 -17.83
N PHE A 2 -17.54 -15.82 -17.91
CA PHE A 2 -16.60 -14.72 -18.08
C PHE A 2 -16.72 -14.17 -19.52
N ILE A 3 -17.26 -12.96 -19.65
CA ILE A 3 -17.62 -12.34 -20.93
C ILE A 3 -16.48 -11.54 -21.57
N TYR A 4 -15.36 -11.35 -20.86
CA TYR A 4 -14.25 -10.53 -21.32
C TYR A 4 -13.28 -11.34 -22.19
N LYS A 5 -12.87 -10.75 -23.32
CA LYS A 5 -12.01 -11.36 -24.33
C LYS A 5 -10.60 -10.76 -24.33
N SER A 6 -10.48 -9.50 -23.90
CA SER A 6 -9.23 -8.75 -23.88
C SER A 6 -9.14 -7.92 -22.62
N ILE A 7 -7.97 -7.88 -21.99
CA ILE A 7 -7.66 -6.95 -20.91
C ILE A 7 -6.61 -5.96 -21.42
N ILE A 8 -6.86 -4.67 -21.24
CA ILE A 8 -5.88 -3.61 -21.47
C ILE A 8 -5.34 -3.15 -20.12
N ILE A 9 -4.02 -3.19 -19.93
CA ILE A 9 -3.33 -2.50 -18.83
C ILE A 9 -2.68 -1.25 -19.41
N LYS A 10 -3.00 -0.08 -18.86
CA LYS A 10 -2.50 1.19 -19.40
C LYS A 10 -0.99 1.30 -19.20
N GLY A 11 -0.27 1.73 -20.24
CA GLY A 11 1.17 1.92 -20.19
C GLY A 11 1.63 3.07 -19.29
N THR A 12 0.69 3.92 -18.83
CA THR A 12 0.92 5.03 -17.90
C THR A 12 0.94 4.61 -16.43
N ASN A 13 0.65 3.34 -16.12
CA ASN A 13 0.78 2.81 -14.77
C ASN A 13 2.23 2.82 -14.28
N GLU A 14 2.41 2.73 -12.97
CA GLU A 14 3.72 2.63 -12.33
C GLU A 14 4.48 1.38 -12.83
N LYS A 15 5.73 1.58 -13.27
CA LYS A 15 6.50 0.56 -13.99
C LYS A 15 6.83 -0.67 -13.13
N THR A 16 7.10 -0.49 -11.85
CA THR A 16 7.42 -1.57 -10.90
C THR A 16 6.20 -2.43 -10.63
N ALA A 17 5.02 -1.83 -10.46
CA ALA A 17 3.75 -2.53 -10.31
C ALA A 17 3.41 -3.34 -11.56
N VAL A 18 3.50 -2.71 -12.75
CA VAL A 18 3.32 -3.41 -14.03
C VAL A 18 4.33 -4.54 -14.18
N GLY A 19 5.63 -4.28 -13.95
CA GLY A 19 6.69 -5.29 -14.05
C GLY A 19 6.48 -6.47 -13.11
N SER A 20 6.08 -6.21 -11.87
CA SER A 20 5.77 -7.26 -10.88
C SER A 20 4.59 -8.12 -11.35
N MET A 21 3.53 -7.50 -11.88
CA MET A 21 2.40 -8.22 -12.45
C MET A 21 2.82 -9.05 -13.66
N LEU A 22 3.61 -8.49 -14.59
CA LEU A 22 4.08 -9.20 -15.79
C LEU A 22 4.97 -10.41 -15.44
N GLU A 23 5.81 -10.30 -14.41
CA GLU A 23 6.60 -11.42 -13.91
C GLU A 23 5.71 -12.51 -13.32
N LEU A 24 4.66 -12.16 -12.56
CA LEU A 24 3.66 -13.12 -12.10
C LEU A 24 2.96 -13.82 -13.27
N LEU A 25 2.56 -13.08 -14.31
CA LEU A 25 1.96 -13.65 -15.51
C LEU A 25 2.92 -14.64 -16.19
N LYS A 26 4.19 -14.26 -16.34
CA LYS A 26 5.23 -15.10 -16.93
C LYS A 26 5.44 -16.40 -16.15
N GLN A 27 5.54 -16.33 -14.82
CA GLN A 27 5.67 -17.50 -13.94
C GLN A 27 4.47 -18.44 -14.07
N ASN A 28 3.28 -17.90 -14.31
CA ASN A 28 2.05 -18.65 -14.55
C ASN A 28 1.78 -18.96 -16.03
N GLN A 29 2.76 -18.74 -16.92
CA GLN A 29 2.65 -19.00 -18.36
C GLN A 29 1.51 -18.24 -19.07
N ILE A 30 1.06 -17.13 -18.50
CA ILE A 30 0.09 -16.21 -19.11
C ILE A 30 0.85 -15.28 -20.04
N ARG A 31 0.51 -15.35 -21.32
CA ARG A 31 1.09 -14.52 -22.38
C ARG A 31 0.44 -13.15 -22.37
N TYR A 32 1.26 -12.14 -22.61
CA TYR A 32 0.83 -10.78 -22.88
C TYR A 32 1.50 -10.28 -24.17
N SER A 33 0.96 -9.20 -24.70
CA SER A 33 1.44 -8.49 -25.89
C SER A 33 1.21 -6.99 -25.70
N TYR A 34 1.45 -6.19 -26.73
CA TYR A 34 1.09 -4.77 -26.73
C TYR A 34 -0.13 -4.53 -27.59
N VAL A 35 -0.98 -3.58 -27.20
CA VAL A 35 -2.16 -3.23 -27.99
C VAL A 35 -1.71 -2.47 -29.25
N LYS A 36 -2.32 -2.79 -30.40
CA LYS A 36 -2.21 -1.94 -31.59
C LYS A 36 -2.90 -0.58 -31.31
N PRO A 37 -2.18 0.56 -31.35
CA PRO A 37 -2.78 1.86 -31.07
C PRO A 37 -3.93 2.17 -32.03
N SER A 38 -4.98 2.81 -31.51
CA SER A 38 -6.18 3.14 -32.29
C SER A 38 -6.81 4.41 -31.76
N SER A 39 -7.36 5.24 -32.65
CA SER A 39 -8.18 6.40 -32.27
C SER A 39 -9.62 6.00 -31.90
N ARG A 40 -10.02 4.75 -32.15
CA ARG A 40 -11.35 4.24 -31.80
C ARG A 40 -11.46 4.08 -30.30
N LYS A 41 -12.50 4.70 -29.72
CA LYS A 41 -12.90 4.45 -28.34
C LYS A 41 -13.60 3.11 -28.22
N LEU A 42 -13.18 2.32 -27.23
CA LEU A 42 -13.72 1.01 -26.93
C LEU A 42 -14.46 1.06 -25.59
N LYS A 43 -15.51 0.26 -25.44
CA LYS A 43 -16.22 0.12 -24.17
C LYS A 43 -15.70 -1.10 -23.42
N GLY A 44 -15.44 -0.94 -22.13
CA GLY A 44 -15.05 -2.02 -21.24
C GLY A 44 -15.19 -1.65 -19.78
N PHE A 45 -15.13 -2.66 -18.92
CA PHE A 45 -15.17 -2.46 -17.49
C PHE A 45 -13.86 -1.81 -17.02
N ASP A 46 -13.95 -0.60 -16.47
CA ASP A 46 -12.86 0.14 -15.86
C ASP A 46 -12.74 -0.29 -14.38
N TYR A 47 -11.66 -0.99 -14.04
CA TYR A 47 -11.44 -1.48 -12.68
C TYR A 47 -11.35 -0.33 -11.68
N LEU A 48 -10.62 0.73 -12.02
CA LEU A 48 -10.48 1.86 -11.10
C LEU A 48 -11.81 2.59 -10.89
N ALA A 49 -12.66 2.71 -11.91
CA ALA A 49 -13.98 3.32 -11.76
C ALA A 49 -15.06 2.36 -11.23
N ASN A 50 -14.78 1.05 -11.20
CA ASN A 50 -15.70 -0.04 -10.87
C ASN A 50 -17.01 -0.01 -11.68
N LYS A 51 -16.92 0.33 -12.98
CA LYS A 51 -18.06 0.42 -13.92
C LYS A 51 -17.62 0.36 -15.38
N GLU A 52 -18.56 0.18 -16.29
CA GLU A 52 -18.31 0.31 -17.74
C GLU A 52 -17.91 1.76 -18.08
N ASN A 53 -16.84 1.90 -18.87
CA ASN A 53 -16.30 3.18 -19.31
C ASN A 53 -15.66 3.05 -20.70
N GLU A 54 -15.24 4.18 -21.28
CA GLU A 54 -14.52 4.22 -22.54
C GLU A 54 -12.99 4.16 -22.33
N VAL A 55 -12.30 3.41 -23.18
CA VAL A 55 -10.84 3.36 -23.25
C VAL A 55 -10.37 3.55 -24.69
N THR A 56 -9.34 4.35 -24.88
CA THR A 56 -8.63 4.47 -26.16
C THR A 56 -7.32 3.69 -26.05
N PRO A 57 -7.07 2.71 -26.95
CA PRO A 57 -5.81 1.99 -27.00
C PRO A 57 -4.64 2.89 -27.41
N GLU A 58 -3.63 2.97 -26.56
CA GLU A 58 -2.46 3.83 -26.75
C GLU A 58 -1.16 3.02 -26.91
N LYS A 59 -0.16 3.65 -27.50
CA LYS A 59 1.17 3.05 -27.66
C LYS A 59 1.78 2.78 -26.28
N GLY A 60 2.14 1.52 -26.03
CA GLY A 60 2.72 1.08 -24.76
C GLY A 60 1.72 0.44 -23.81
N ASP A 61 0.42 0.47 -24.13
CA ASP A 61 -0.57 -0.33 -23.42
C ASP A 61 -0.30 -1.83 -23.62
N ILE A 62 -0.48 -2.60 -22.55
CA ILE A 62 -0.31 -4.05 -22.54
C ILE A 62 -1.66 -4.70 -22.82
N LEU A 63 -1.65 -5.69 -23.70
CA LEU A 63 -2.78 -6.51 -24.07
C LEU A 63 -2.62 -7.93 -23.51
N ILE A 64 -3.57 -8.35 -22.69
CA ILE A 64 -3.68 -9.74 -22.22
C ILE A 64 -4.94 -10.34 -22.86
N SER A 65 -4.75 -11.27 -23.79
CA SER A 65 -5.83 -11.89 -24.55
C SER A 65 -6.34 -13.14 -23.85
N ALA A 66 -7.65 -13.34 -23.75
CA ALA A 66 -8.22 -14.59 -23.22
C ALA A 66 -8.05 -15.79 -24.18
N PHE A 67 -7.57 -15.57 -25.41
CA PHE A 67 -7.35 -16.60 -26.42
C PHE A 67 -5.96 -17.23 -26.28
N GLN A 68 -5.75 -17.91 -25.15
CA GLN A 68 -4.50 -18.58 -24.81
C GLN A 68 -4.74 -19.81 -23.92
N PRO A 69 -3.78 -20.76 -23.81
CA PRO A 69 -3.96 -21.97 -23.02
C PRO A 69 -4.37 -21.70 -21.56
N GLN A 70 -3.77 -20.68 -20.92
CA GLN A 70 -4.07 -20.28 -19.53
C GLN A 70 -5.33 -19.41 -19.39
N SER A 71 -6.28 -19.50 -20.32
CA SER A 71 -7.50 -18.68 -20.32
C SER A 71 -8.30 -18.80 -19.02
N ARG A 72 -8.46 -20.00 -18.45
CA ARG A 72 -9.22 -20.18 -17.19
C ARG A 72 -8.58 -19.44 -16.01
N LEU A 73 -7.27 -19.53 -15.85
CA LEU A 73 -6.55 -18.82 -14.80
C LEU A 73 -6.61 -17.30 -15.01
N LEU A 74 -6.37 -16.83 -16.24
CA LEU A 74 -6.51 -15.42 -16.62
C LEU A 74 -7.89 -14.89 -16.25
N ARG A 75 -8.96 -15.65 -16.50
CA ARG A 75 -10.32 -15.25 -16.14
C ARG A 75 -10.46 -14.99 -14.64
N VAL A 76 -9.94 -15.88 -13.80
CA VAL A 76 -9.97 -15.70 -12.34
C VAL A 76 -9.15 -14.47 -11.91
N LEU A 77 -7.96 -14.31 -12.47
CA LEU A 77 -7.03 -13.23 -12.12
C LEU A 77 -7.47 -11.84 -12.61
N PHE A 78 -8.39 -11.77 -13.58
CA PHE A 78 -8.90 -10.52 -14.13
C PHE A 78 -10.41 -10.41 -14.04
N GLU A 79 -11.10 -11.24 -13.25
CA GLU A 79 -12.54 -11.09 -13.05
C GLU A 79 -12.81 -9.77 -12.31
N PRO A 80 -13.66 -8.88 -12.86
CA PRO A 80 -13.97 -7.63 -12.17
C PRO A 80 -14.83 -7.82 -10.92
N ASP A 81 -15.77 -8.75 -10.97
CA ASP A 81 -16.68 -9.12 -9.89
C ASP A 81 -16.77 -10.64 -9.80
N SER A 82 -16.15 -11.20 -8.76
CA SER A 82 -16.18 -12.63 -8.47
C SER A 82 -17.50 -13.01 -7.82
N LYS A 83 -18.49 -13.34 -8.64
CA LYS A 83 -19.77 -13.87 -8.15
C LYS A 83 -19.61 -15.31 -7.67
N SER A 84 -19.39 -15.50 -6.38
CA SER A 84 -19.45 -16.84 -5.77
C SER A 84 -20.89 -17.33 -5.75
N SER A 85 -21.13 -18.55 -6.24
CA SER A 85 -22.44 -19.21 -6.18
C SER A 85 -22.84 -19.59 -4.75
N ASP A 86 -21.85 -19.70 -3.84
CA ASP A 86 -22.06 -19.89 -2.41
C ASP A 86 -21.18 -18.94 -1.60
N SER A 87 -21.79 -18.25 -0.64
CA SER A 87 -21.10 -17.36 0.31
C SER A 87 -20.22 -18.11 1.33
N ILE A 88 -20.35 -19.43 1.42
CA ILE A 88 -19.54 -20.29 2.31
C ILE A 88 -18.18 -20.61 1.65
N SER A 89 -17.26 -19.63 1.65
CA SER A 89 -15.86 -19.86 1.27
C SER A 89 -14.97 -20.01 2.50
N TYR A 90 -14.05 -20.98 2.48
CA TYR A 90 -12.98 -21.13 3.48
C TYR A 90 -11.81 -20.16 3.25
N ASP A 91 -11.69 -19.60 2.04
CA ASP A 91 -10.59 -18.72 1.64
C ASP A 91 -11.10 -17.45 0.93
N LEU A 92 -10.18 -16.64 0.41
CA LEU A 92 -10.46 -15.37 -0.25
C LEU A 92 -11.42 -15.53 -1.43
N THR A 93 -12.34 -14.59 -1.55
CA THR A 93 -13.38 -14.57 -2.58
C THR A 93 -13.07 -13.61 -3.73
N ALA A 94 -11.95 -12.89 -3.68
CA ALA A 94 -11.53 -11.99 -4.75
C ALA A 94 -10.00 -11.96 -4.95
N TRP A 95 -9.58 -11.98 -6.22
CA TRP A 95 -8.18 -12.18 -6.64
C TRP A 95 -7.75 -11.25 -7.80
N SER A 96 -8.57 -10.24 -8.14
CA SER A 96 -8.38 -9.45 -9.36
C SER A 96 -7.07 -8.65 -9.34
N LEU A 97 -6.15 -8.98 -10.24
CA LEU A 97 -4.81 -8.39 -10.32
C LEU A 97 -4.81 -6.86 -10.52
N PRO A 98 -5.73 -6.25 -11.29
CA PRO A 98 -5.80 -4.80 -11.37
C PRO A 98 -5.97 -4.12 -10.00
N TYR A 99 -6.74 -4.70 -9.08
CA TYR A 99 -6.88 -4.17 -7.72
C TYR A 99 -5.64 -4.47 -6.87
N VAL A 100 -5.10 -5.69 -6.97
CA VAL A 100 -3.90 -6.15 -6.24
C VAL A 100 -2.71 -5.22 -6.46
N TYR A 101 -2.54 -4.70 -7.68
CA TYR A 101 -1.44 -3.83 -8.08
C TYR A 101 -1.84 -2.34 -8.21
N ASN A 102 -3.08 -1.98 -7.93
CA ASN A 102 -3.65 -0.64 -8.14
C ASN A 102 -3.45 -0.09 -9.57
N LEU A 103 -3.77 -0.91 -10.58
CA LEU A 103 -3.52 -0.60 -11.99
C LEU A 103 -4.76 -0.01 -12.67
N LYS A 104 -4.54 1.03 -13.48
CA LYS A 104 -5.50 1.48 -14.49
C LYS A 104 -5.59 0.42 -15.59
N ALA A 105 -6.71 -0.30 -15.61
CA ALA A 105 -6.96 -1.42 -16.50
C ALA A 105 -8.41 -1.41 -17.01
N TYR A 106 -8.64 -2.12 -18.11
CA TYR A 106 -9.97 -2.26 -18.72
C TYR A 106 -10.20 -3.70 -19.19
N ALA A 107 -11.38 -4.26 -18.87
CA ALA A 107 -11.82 -5.56 -19.39
C ALA A 107 -12.82 -5.38 -20.52
N LEU A 108 -12.50 -5.86 -21.71
CA LEU A 108 -13.31 -5.67 -22.92
C LEU A 108 -13.96 -6.97 -23.37
N LYS A 109 -15.21 -6.88 -23.84
CA LYS A 109 -15.96 -8.02 -24.41
C LYS A 109 -15.56 -8.34 -25.84
N GLU A 110 -14.80 -7.47 -26.50
CA GLU A 110 -14.26 -7.66 -27.84
C GLU A 110 -12.82 -8.21 -27.81
N LYS A 111 -12.47 -8.97 -28.85
CA LYS A 111 -11.10 -9.42 -29.08
C LYS A 111 -10.32 -8.28 -29.72
N LEU A 112 -9.17 -7.95 -29.16
CA LEU A 112 -8.22 -7.01 -29.74
C LEU A 112 -7.07 -7.76 -30.39
N GLU A 113 -6.55 -7.13 -31.45
CA GLU A 113 -5.35 -7.60 -32.14
C GLU A 113 -4.11 -7.02 -31.47
N ALA A 114 -3.09 -7.87 -31.34
CA ALA A 114 -1.79 -7.46 -30.84
C ALA A 114 -1.05 -6.61 -31.88
N ASP A 115 -0.17 -5.74 -31.42
CA ASP A 115 0.82 -5.07 -32.28
C ASP A 115 1.89 -6.09 -32.71
N PRO A 116 1.98 -6.47 -34.00
CA PRO A 116 2.92 -7.49 -34.48
C PRO A 116 4.37 -6.99 -34.48
N GLY A 117 4.61 -5.68 -34.32
CA GLY A 117 5.90 -5.05 -34.59
C GLY A 117 6.72 -4.65 -33.37
N LYS A 118 6.26 -4.89 -32.12
CA LYS A 118 6.88 -4.27 -30.95
C LYS A 118 7.33 -5.25 -29.87
N LYS A 119 8.66 -5.30 -29.68
CA LYS A 119 9.32 -5.80 -28.47
C LYS A 119 9.31 -4.70 -27.40
N GLU A 120 9.47 -5.13 -26.14
CA GLU A 120 9.63 -4.30 -24.94
C GLU A 120 10.40 -3.01 -25.26
N THR A 121 9.82 -1.83 -25.00
CA THR A 121 10.53 -0.56 -25.19
C THR A 121 11.80 -0.58 -24.35
N ALA A 122 12.96 -0.39 -24.98
CA ALA A 122 14.24 -0.34 -24.29
C ALA A 122 14.14 0.52 -23.03
N GLU A 123 14.53 -0.03 -21.89
CA GLU A 123 14.49 0.69 -20.62
C GLU A 123 15.37 1.93 -20.72
N LYS A 124 14.80 3.11 -20.46
CA LYS A 124 15.61 4.31 -20.26
C LYS A 124 16.43 4.10 -18.99
N LEU A 125 17.74 4.29 -19.09
CA LEU A 125 18.66 4.25 -17.96
C LEU A 125 19.18 5.67 -17.67
N ASN A 126 19.47 5.93 -16.41
CA ASN A 126 20.19 7.11 -15.99
C ASN A 126 21.63 7.04 -16.50
N VAL A 127 22.10 8.14 -17.09
CA VAL A 127 23.46 8.27 -17.59
C VAL A 127 24.26 9.12 -16.63
N TYR A 128 25.33 8.52 -16.11
CA TYR A 128 26.37 9.20 -15.37
C TYR A 128 27.44 9.70 -16.34
N SER A 129 27.73 11.00 -16.30
CA SER A 129 28.83 11.61 -17.05
C SER A 129 29.88 12.09 -16.05
N PRO A 130 31.09 11.51 -16.05
CA PRO A 130 32.19 11.97 -15.19
C PRO A 130 32.43 13.48 -15.35
N GLY A 131 32.51 14.20 -14.23
CA GLY A 131 32.71 15.66 -14.20
C GLY A 131 31.43 16.51 -14.07
N GLU A 132 30.25 15.93 -14.33
CA GLU A 132 28.98 16.59 -14.04
C GLU A 132 28.73 16.56 -12.51
N LYS A 133 28.69 17.72 -11.86
CA LYS A 133 28.47 17.84 -10.42
C LYS A 133 27.15 18.58 -10.12
N PRO A 134 25.98 17.94 -10.32
CA PRO A 134 24.71 18.55 -9.97
C PRO A 134 24.64 18.86 -8.47
N TYR A 135 23.88 19.90 -8.12
CA TYR A 135 23.55 20.25 -6.74
C TYR A 135 22.75 19.12 -6.07
N ALA A 136 21.75 18.59 -6.78
CA ALA A 136 20.93 17.48 -6.32
C ALA A 136 20.41 16.64 -7.49
N TYR A 137 20.13 15.37 -7.19
CA TYR A 137 19.25 14.54 -7.99
C TYR A 137 17.83 14.62 -7.44
N ILE A 138 16.84 14.59 -8.34
CA ILE A 138 15.42 14.66 -8.03
C ILE A 138 14.75 13.39 -8.55
N ALA A 139 14.06 12.65 -7.69
CA ALA A 139 13.30 11.47 -8.07
C ALA A 139 11.81 11.68 -7.77
N PRO A 140 10.96 11.91 -8.79
CA PRO A 140 9.51 11.97 -8.61
C PRO A 140 8.99 10.69 -7.95
N PHE A 141 8.25 10.82 -6.86
CA PHE A 141 7.81 9.67 -6.06
C PHE A 141 6.44 9.17 -6.51
N ASN A 142 6.41 8.09 -7.29
CA ASN A 142 5.21 7.61 -7.97
C ASN A 142 4.80 6.19 -7.56
N GLY A 143 5.64 5.46 -6.83
CA GLY A 143 5.24 4.20 -6.20
C GLY A 143 6.40 3.39 -5.63
N PHE A 144 6.36 2.07 -5.85
CA PHE A 144 7.23 1.15 -5.13
C PHE A 144 8.70 1.19 -5.59
N GLY A 145 8.96 1.55 -6.85
CA GLY A 145 10.32 1.71 -7.36
C GLY A 145 11.12 2.76 -6.59
N GLU A 146 10.49 3.90 -6.27
CA GLU A 146 11.14 4.95 -5.48
C GLU A 146 11.34 4.55 -4.01
N LEU A 147 10.49 3.71 -3.43
CA LEU A 147 10.76 3.13 -2.12
C LEU A 147 11.96 2.20 -2.12
N LYS A 148 12.10 1.36 -3.15
CA LYS A 148 13.29 0.53 -3.29
C LYS A 148 14.55 1.38 -3.48
N LEU A 149 14.44 2.49 -4.23
CA LEU A 149 15.52 3.47 -4.34
C LEU A 149 15.89 4.06 -2.96
N MET A 150 14.90 4.45 -2.14
CA MET A 150 15.16 4.93 -0.79
C MET A 150 15.90 3.88 0.05
N ALA A 151 15.42 2.64 0.05
CA ALA A 151 16.03 1.54 0.77
C ALA A 151 17.49 1.31 0.32
N ASP A 152 17.73 1.29 -0.99
CA ASP A 152 19.06 1.06 -1.56
C ASP A 152 20.04 2.19 -1.21
N LEU A 153 19.59 3.44 -1.30
CA LEU A 153 20.39 4.60 -0.91
C LEU A 153 20.70 4.62 0.59
N PHE A 154 19.73 4.29 1.45
CA PHE A 154 19.95 4.19 2.89
C PHE A 154 20.90 3.04 3.26
N ARG A 155 20.90 1.91 2.54
CA ARG A 155 21.91 0.85 2.73
C ARG A 155 23.32 1.33 2.43
N ASN A 156 23.46 2.23 1.47
CA ASN A 156 24.72 2.89 1.13
C ASN A 156 24.99 4.16 1.97
N ASP A 157 24.29 4.32 3.09
CA ASP A 157 24.21 5.50 3.97
C ASP A 157 24.28 6.84 3.21
N VAL A 158 23.47 6.94 2.17
CA VAL A 158 23.11 8.18 1.48
C VAL A 158 21.88 8.75 2.19
N LYS A 159 21.98 9.99 2.65
CA LYS A 159 20.86 10.75 3.23
C LYS A 159 19.98 11.29 2.13
N LEU A 160 18.68 11.30 2.40
CA LEU A 160 17.66 11.72 1.45
C LEU A 160 16.82 12.81 2.07
N ARG A 161 16.30 13.71 1.25
CA ARG A 161 15.19 14.57 1.62
C ARG A 161 13.94 14.17 0.85
N TYR A 162 12.78 14.56 1.37
CA TYR A 162 11.56 14.57 0.59
C TYR A 162 10.82 15.89 0.77
N MET A 163 10.17 16.34 -0.30
CA MET A 163 9.44 17.60 -0.27
C MET A 163 8.01 17.39 0.24
N MET A 164 7.58 18.20 1.21
CA MET A 164 6.23 18.16 1.79
C MET A 164 5.16 18.85 0.95
N LYS A 165 5.56 19.65 -0.04
CA LYS A 165 4.68 20.42 -0.92
C LYS A 165 5.10 20.29 -2.38
N PRO A 166 4.20 20.48 -3.36
CA PRO A 166 4.60 20.58 -4.75
C PRO A 166 5.58 21.73 -4.98
N PHE A 167 6.48 21.57 -5.96
CA PHE A 167 7.46 22.59 -6.35
C PHE A 167 7.79 22.47 -7.84
N GLY A 168 8.32 23.54 -8.42
CA GLY A 168 8.83 23.54 -9.79
C GLY A 168 10.30 23.94 -9.83
N ILE A 169 11.10 23.27 -10.66
CA ILE A 169 12.51 23.62 -10.88
C ILE A 169 12.93 23.21 -12.29
N ASN A 170 13.76 24.04 -12.93
CA ASN A 170 14.18 23.87 -14.33
C ASN A 170 12.99 23.70 -15.30
N GLY A 171 11.90 24.44 -15.04
CA GLY A 171 10.67 24.38 -15.85
C GLY A 171 9.86 23.08 -15.74
N LYS A 172 10.20 22.18 -14.81
CA LYS A 172 9.43 20.96 -14.50
C LYS A 172 8.73 21.08 -13.15
N ASN A 173 7.54 20.48 -13.04
CA ASN A 173 6.77 20.43 -11.81
C ASN A 173 6.87 19.05 -11.14
N TYR A 174 6.97 19.06 -9.82
CA TYR A 174 7.13 17.90 -8.98
C TYR A 174 6.07 17.89 -7.88
N SER A 175 5.49 16.72 -7.63
CA SER A 175 4.49 16.51 -6.58
C SER A 175 5.13 16.43 -5.19
N ALA A 176 4.32 16.58 -4.15
CA ALA A 176 4.72 16.26 -2.79
C ALA A 176 5.20 14.79 -2.70
N GLY A 177 6.17 14.54 -1.82
CA GLY A 177 6.83 13.26 -1.63
C GLY A 177 8.04 12.99 -2.52
N THR A 178 8.24 13.81 -3.56
CA THR A 178 9.43 13.77 -4.43
C THR A 178 10.71 13.75 -3.60
N LEU A 179 11.60 12.82 -3.94
CA LEU A 179 12.87 12.63 -3.25
C LEU A 179 13.91 13.61 -3.81
N ILE A 180 14.72 14.13 -2.91
CA ILE A 180 15.83 15.02 -3.21
C ILE A 180 17.08 14.40 -2.61
N ILE A 181 18.03 14.06 -3.48
CA ILE A 181 19.33 13.51 -3.10
C ILE A 181 20.35 14.61 -3.30
N ALA A 182 20.48 15.47 -2.29
CA ALA A 182 21.35 16.62 -2.34
C ALA A 182 22.81 16.24 -2.03
N ARG A 183 23.73 16.73 -2.86
CA ARG A 183 25.17 16.51 -2.65
C ARG A 183 25.65 17.10 -1.32
N GLY A 184 25.08 18.24 -0.93
CA GLY A 184 25.42 18.94 0.31
C GLY A 184 25.20 18.13 1.58
N ASP A 185 24.17 17.26 1.61
CA ASP A 185 23.88 16.39 2.76
C ASP A 185 24.78 15.14 2.81
N ASN A 186 25.45 14.84 1.69
CA ASN A 186 26.17 13.60 1.39
C ASN A 186 27.65 13.83 1.04
N LYS A 187 28.25 14.93 1.53
CA LYS A 187 29.66 15.30 1.27
C LYS A 187 30.66 14.19 1.60
N ASN A 188 30.34 13.32 2.55
CA ASN A 188 31.16 12.18 2.95
C ASN A 188 31.31 11.12 1.85
N ARG A 189 30.54 11.18 0.75
CA ARG A 189 30.63 10.26 -0.38
C ARG A 189 31.63 10.70 -1.45
N GLY A 190 32.16 11.93 -1.38
CA GLY A 190 33.18 12.42 -2.31
C GLY A 190 32.76 12.24 -3.77
N ASP A 191 33.68 11.69 -4.57
CA ASP A 191 33.48 11.46 -6.01
C ASP A 191 32.60 10.24 -6.33
N ASP A 192 32.34 9.36 -5.35
CA ASP A 192 31.46 8.19 -5.52
C ASP A 192 29.97 8.53 -5.49
N PHE A 193 29.60 9.72 -5.01
CA PHE A 193 28.21 10.12 -4.79
C PHE A 193 27.33 9.90 -6.03
N ASP A 194 27.77 10.43 -7.17
CA ASP A 194 27.00 10.38 -8.42
C ASP A 194 26.86 8.95 -8.93
N ARG A 195 27.94 8.17 -8.86
CA ARG A 195 27.94 6.75 -9.26
C ARG A 195 26.95 5.95 -8.41
N ILE A 196 27.03 6.06 -7.09
CA ILE A 196 26.14 5.35 -6.15
C ILE A 196 24.67 5.70 -6.43
N VAL A 197 24.35 6.98 -6.60
CA VAL A 197 22.97 7.43 -6.82
C VAL A 197 22.41 6.93 -8.15
N ASN A 198 23.20 7.00 -9.24
CA ASN A 198 22.76 6.53 -10.55
C ASN A 198 22.66 4.99 -10.62
N GLU A 199 23.58 4.25 -10.02
CA GLU A 199 23.52 2.78 -9.93
C GLU A 199 22.28 2.33 -9.15
N ALA A 200 22.01 2.94 -8.00
CA ALA A 200 20.82 2.65 -7.20
C ALA A 200 19.53 2.97 -7.97
N ALA A 201 19.48 4.12 -8.66
CA ALA A 201 18.31 4.49 -9.47
C ALA A 201 18.08 3.55 -10.65
N ASN A 202 19.15 3.15 -11.35
CA ASN A 202 19.09 2.19 -12.45
C ASN A 202 18.64 0.80 -11.98
N ARG A 203 19.18 0.29 -10.87
CA ARG A 203 18.76 -1.00 -10.29
C ARG A 203 17.26 -1.02 -9.96
N ASN A 204 16.73 0.11 -9.53
CA ASN A 204 15.33 0.26 -9.14
C ASN A 204 14.43 0.84 -10.24
N ARG A 205 14.94 1.01 -11.47
CA ARG A 205 14.21 1.54 -12.64
C ARG A 205 13.59 2.94 -12.43
N VAL A 206 14.20 3.75 -11.57
CA VAL A 206 13.79 5.13 -11.29
C VAL A 206 14.61 6.08 -12.16
N ILE A 207 13.95 7.00 -12.87
CA ILE A 207 14.65 8.04 -13.64
C ILE A 207 14.83 9.27 -12.77
N LEU A 208 16.06 9.76 -12.72
CA LEU A 208 16.46 10.94 -11.97
C LEU A 208 16.50 12.16 -12.89
N ASP A 209 15.95 13.26 -12.39
CA ASP A 209 16.27 14.59 -12.87
C ASP A 209 17.48 15.16 -12.11
N LYS A 210 18.16 16.12 -12.72
CA LYS A 210 19.32 16.81 -12.14
C LYS A 210 19.02 18.31 -12.03
N THR A 211 19.56 18.95 -11.01
CA THR A 211 19.52 20.41 -10.89
C THR A 211 20.88 20.96 -10.48
N GLY A 212 21.22 22.14 -11.01
CA GLY A 212 22.41 22.91 -10.62
C GLY A 212 22.21 23.81 -9.38
N THR A 213 20.97 23.98 -8.92
CA THR A 213 20.62 24.86 -7.80
C THR A 213 19.56 24.24 -6.89
N GLY A 214 19.48 24.73 -5.65
CA GLY A 214 18.41 24.40 -4.69
C GLY A 214 17.23 25.36 -4.71
N ILE A 215 17.28 26.42 -5.52
CA ILE A 215 16.24 27.45 -5.64
C ILE A 215 15.16 26.96 -6.59
N ALA A 216 13.91 26.94 -6.14
CA ALA A 216 12.78 26.52 -6.93
C ALA A 216 12.24 27.69 -7.79
N ASP A 217 11.79 27.39 -9.00
CA ASP A 217 11.09 28.35 -9.86
C ASP A 217 9.70 28.69 -9.28
N THR A 218 9.06 27.70 -8.66
CA THR A 218 7.76 27.83 -7.99
C THR A 218 7.68 26.92 -6.76
N GLY A 219 6.88 27.30 -5.77
CA GLY A 219 6.67 26.49 -4.56
C GLY A 219 7.76 26.71 -3.51
N LYS A 220 8.38 25.63 -3.02
CA LYS A 220 9.36 25.67 -1.92
C LYS A 220 10.73 25.19 -2.38
N ASP A 221 11.77 25.90 -1.93
CA ASP A 221 13.17 25.55 -2.21
C ASP A 221 13.57 24.20 -1.63
N LEU A 222 14.51 23.52 -2.29
CA LEU A 222 14.96 22.18 -1.91
C LEU A 222 15.63 22.13 -0.54
N GLY A 223 16.18 23.26 -0.07
CA GLY A 223 16.81 23.42 1.25
C GLY A 223 15.87 23.96 2.33
N SER A 224 14.61 24.24 2.01
CA SER A 224 13.65 24.83 2.96
C SER A 224 13.23 23.84 4.07
N GLY A 225 12.57 24.36 5.11
CA GLY A 225 11.98 23.53 6.18
C GLY A 225 10.87 22.58 5.72
N TYR A 226 10.42 22.68 4.45
CA TYR A 226 9.48 21.74 3.84
C TYR A 226 10.18 20.52 3.20
N SER A 227 11.51 20.48 3.20
CA SER A 227 12.32 19.40 2.65
C SER A 227 12.99 18.63 3.79
N GLU A 228 12.26 17.69 4.38
CA GLU A 228 12.69 16.97 5.58
C GLU A 228 13.87 16.04 5.26
N LEU A 229 14.96 16.20 6.00
CA LEU A 229 16.13 15.33 5.91
C LEU A 229 15.88 14.04 6.69
N LYS A 230 15.99 12.90 6.01
CA LYS A 230 15.95 11.58 6.61
C LYS A 230 17.30 10.88 6.52
N LYS A 231 17.63 10.23 7.62
CA LYS A 231 18.76 9.32 7.77
C LYS A 231 18.23 7.89 7.71
N LYS A 232 19.14 6.94 7.51
CA LYS A 232 18.88 5.50 7.54
C LYS A 232 18.08 5.10 8.79
N PRO A 233 16.81 4.65 8.66
CA PRO A 233 16.05 4.19 9.81
C PRO A 233 16.47 2.77 10.21
N VAL A 234 16.54 2.52 11.52
CA VAL A 234 16.76 1.19 12.09
C VAL A 234 15.40 0.62 12.48
N ALA A 235 14.99 -0.47 11.82
CA ALA A 235 13.69 -1.09 12.00
C ALA A 235 13.79 -2.45 12.70
N ALA A 236 12.78 -2.77 13.51
CA ALA A 236 12.59 -4.10 14.09
C ALA A 236 11.16 -4.62 13.91
N ILE A 237 11.02 -5.94 13.84
CA ILE A 237 9.74 -6.66 13.83
C ILE A 237 9.68 -7.48 15.12
N LEU A 238 8.62 -7.33 15.91
CA LEU A 238 8.39 -8.23 17.03
C LEU A 238 7.94 -9.61 16.52
N CYS A 239 8.49 -10.67 17.12
CA CYS A 239 8.21 -12.05 16.76
C CYS A 239 8.17 -12.97 17.99
N GLY A 240 7.84 -14.25 17.76
CA GLY A 240 7.81 -15.27 18.80
C GLY A 240 6.41 -15.52 19.34
N GLU A 241 6.33 -16.10 20.54
CA GLU A 241 5.06 -16.49 21.16
C GLU A 241 4.12 -15.28 21.32
N GLY A 242 2.87 -15.44 20.87
CA GLY A 242 1.87 -14.37 20.86
C GLY A 242 1.78 -13.60 19.54
N THR A 243 2.69 -13.82 18.59
CA THR A 243 2.63 -13.25 17.23
C THR A 243 2.12 -14.26 16.20
N SER A 244 1.50 -13.76 15.13
CA SER A 244 1.15 -14.53 13.94
C SER A 244 2.42 -14.82 13.13
N SER A 245 2.76 -16.09 12.96
CA SER A 245 3.90 -16.51 12.13
C SER A 245 3.76 -16.04 10.69
N SER A 246 2.54 -16.05 10.14
CA SER A 246 2.26 -15.53 8.81
C SER A 246 2.51 -14.02 8.74
N GLY A 247 2.03 -13.24 9.71
CA GLY A 247 2.23 -11.79 9.73
C GLY A 247 3.71 -11.41 9.88
N VAL A 248 4.45 -12.12 10.73
CA VAL A 248 5.91 -11.96 10.86
C VAL A 248 6.60 -12.30 9.55
N GLY A 249 6.27 -13.44 8.94
CA GLY A 249 6.87 -13.90 7.68
C GLY A 249 6.60 -12.96 6.51
N GLU A 250 5.39 -12.39 6.41
CA GLU A 250 5.02 -11.41 5.39
C GLU A 250 5.87 -10.13 5.50
N LEU A 251 6.02 -9.57 6.71
CA LEU A 251 6.87 -8.39 6.92
C LEU A 251 8.35 -8.72 6.72
N TRP A 252 8.83 -9.85 7.24
CA TRP A 252 10.22 -10.25 7.07
C TRP A 252 10.56 -10.43 5.59
N TYR A 253 9.69 -11.09 4.82
CA TYR A 253 9.83 -11.21 3.37
C TYR A 253 9.82 -9.84 2.68
N PHE A 254 8.95 -8.92 3.09
CA PHE A 254 8.91 -7.56 2.54
C PHE A 254 10.26 -6.85 2.70
N PHE A 255 10.88 -6.94 3.88
CA PHE A 255 12.20 -6.37 4.12
C PHE A 255 13.29 -7.09 3.33
N GLU A 256 13.37 -8.42 3.41
CA GLU A 256 14.49 -9.18 2.84
C GLU A 256 14.45 -9.25 1.31
N ARG A 257 13.25 -9.44 0.73
CA ARG A 257 13.10 -9.79 -0.70
C ARG A 257 12.56 -8.67 -1.56
N GLU A 258 11.70 -7.81 -1.02
CA GLU A 258 11.14 -6.71 -1.83
C GLU A 258 11.96 -5.43 -1.70
N LEU A 259 12.16 -4.96 -0.47
CA LEU A 259 12.97 -3.77 -0.18
C LEU A 259 14.47 -4.08 -0.17
N GLU A 260 14.83 -5.32 0.12
CA GLU A 260 16.19 -5.77 0.39
C GLU A 260 16.86 -4.95 1.51
N TYR A 261 16.10 -4.50 2.51
CA TYR A 261 16.55 -3.63 3.60
C TYR A 261 16.70 -4.40 4.91
N PRO A 262 17.74 -4.14 5.73
CA PRO A 262 17.94 -4.88 6.97
C PRO A 262 16.83 -4.61 7.99
N VAL A 263 16.42 -5.66 8.71
CA VAL A 263 15.47 -5.59 9.81
C VAL A 263 15.88 -6.56 10.91
N THR A 264 15.69 -6.15 12.17
CA THR A 264 15.95 -7.03 13.32
C THR A 264 14.66 -7.72 13.74
N LEU A 265 14.70 -9.05 13.87
CA LEU A 265 13.64 -9.80 14.52
C LEU A 265 13.86 -9.78 16.05
N LEU A 266 12.94 -9.17 16.78
CA LEU A 266 12.97 -9.07 18.24
C LEU A 266 11.97 -10.05 18.85
N ASN A 267 12.48 -11.09 19.49
CA ASN A 267 11.63 -12.06 20.15
C ASN A 267 10.99 -11.45 21.41
N ILE A 268 9.66 -11.52 21.52
CA ILE A 268 8.89 -11.00 22.67
C ILE A 268 9.40 -11.56 23.99
N ALA A 269 9.86 -12.82 24.04
CA ALA A 269 10.38 -13.44 25.26
C ALA A 269 11.62 -12.72 25.85
N GLY A 270 12.32 -11.91 25.04
CA GLY A 270 13.49 -11.14 25.46
C GLY A 270 13.25 -9.63 25.57
N ILE A 271 12.03 -9.14 25.33
CA ILE A 271 11.77 -7.71 25.12
C ILE A 271 12.08 -6.86 26.36
N ASP A 272 11.88 -7.41 27.57
CA ASP A 272 12.15 -6.71 28.82
C ASP A 272 13.63 -6.37 28.99
N ARG A 273 14.52 -7.22 28.46
CA ARG A 273 15.98 -6.99 28.47
C ARG A 273 16.49 -6.26 27.23
N ALA A 274 15.68 -6.14 26.18
CA ALA A 274 16.07 -5.47 24.95
C ALA A 274 16.20 -3.96 25.16
N ASP A 275 17.24 -3.37 24.58
CA ASP A 275 17.39 -1.93 24.48
C ASP A 275 16.66 -1.43 23.23
N LEU A 276 15.46 -0.90 23.41
CA LEU A 276 14.63 -0.40 22.31
C LEU A 276 15.12 0.94 21.75
N SER A 277 16.02 1.65 22.44
CA SER A 277 16.54 2.95 21.99
C SER A 277 17.39 2.85 20.71
N LYS A 278 17.82 1.63 20.35
CA LYS A 278 18.57 1.34 19.12
C LYS A 278 17.70 1.39 17.86
N TYR A 279 16.38 1.39 17.99
CA TYR A 279 15.44 1.32 16.89
C TYR A 279 14.71 2.66 16.72
N ASN A 280 14.46 3.03 15.47
CA ASN A 280 13.58 4.16 15.15
C ASN A 280 12.13 3.68 14.99
N VAL A 281 11.95 2.48 14.45
CA VAL A 281 10.64 1.93 14.10
C VAL A 281 10.52 0.49 14.63
N ILE A 282 9.42 0.19 15.32
CA ILE A 282 9.05 -1.17 15.73
C ILE A 282 7.72 -1.53 15.09
N MET A 283 7.69 -2.63 14.33
CA MET A 283 6.47 -3.17 13.75
C MET A 283 5.91 -4.29 14.61
N LEU A 284 4.60 -4.24 14.81
CA LEU A 284 3.81 -5.23 15.52
C LEU A 284 2.89 -5.93 14.50
N PRO A 285 3.30 -7.08 13.94
CA PRO A 285 2.40 -7.95 13.18
C PRO A 285 1.16 -8.33 13.98
N SER A 286 0.14 -8.90 13.34
CA SER A 286 -1.01 -9.48 14.05
C SER A 286 -0.55 -10.36 15.23
N GLY A 287 -1.06 -10.09 16.42
CA GLY A 287 -0.67 -10.79 17.64
C GLY A 287 -1.26 -10.13 18.89
N SER A 288 -0.94 -10.69 20.06
CA SER A 288 -1.24 -10.12 21.37
C SER A 288 0.06 -9.74 22.08
N TYR A 289 0.16 -8.47 22.46
CA TYR A 289 1.38 -7.86 22.98
C TYR A 289 1.25 -7.41 24.43
N ALA A 290 0.29 -7.97 25.18
CA ALA A 290 0.02 -7.58 26.58
C ALA A 290 1.28 -7.65 27.47
N LYS A 291 2.12 -8.69 27.29
CA LYS A 291 3.39 -8.86 28.02
C LYS A 291 4.42 -7.75 27.72
N ALA A 292 4.34 -7.15 26.54
CA ALA A 292 5.28 -6.13 26.04
C ALA A 292 4.74 -4.70 26.19
N LYS A 293 3.53 -4.52 26.74
CA LYS A 293 2.76 -3.27 26.70
C LYS A 293 3.55 -2.07 27.21
N GLU A 294 4.02 -2.12 28.45
CA GLU A 294 4.67 -0.96 29.09
C GLU A 294 5.95 -0.54 28.36
N LYS A 295 6.76 -1.51 27.93
CA LYS A 295 7.99 -1.28 27.18
C LYS A 295 7.71 -0.61 25.82
N LEU A 296 6.64 -1.04 25.14
CA LEU A 296 6.20 -0.45 23.88
C LEU A 296 5.66 0.98 24.06
N LEU A 297 4.82 1.21 25.08
CA LEU A 297 4.31 2.55 25.39
C LEU A 297 5.45 3.51 25.76
N GLU A 298 6.43 3.05 26.54
CA GLU A 298 7.63 3.81 26.86
C GLU A 298 8.45 4.17 25.61
N PHE A 299 8.66 3.19 24.72
CA PHE A 299 9.35 3.41 23.45
C PHE A 299 8.66 4.48 22.60
N ALA A 300 7.34 4.41 22.44
CA ALA A 300 6.57 5.42 21.74
C ALA A 300 6.71 6.80 22.41
N ARG A 301 6.50 6.88 23.72
CA ARG A 301 6.61 8.15 24.48
C ARG A 301 7.98 8.82 24.32
N LYS A 302 9.06 8.05 24.18
CA LYS A 302 10.44 8.50 23.99
C LYS A 302 10.83 8.89 22.56
N GLY A 303 9.88 8.91 21.61
CA GLY A 303 10.14 9.30 20.22
C GLY A 303 10.24 8.14 19.24
N GLY A 304 10.04 6.91 19.70
CA GLY A 304 9.93 5.74 18.83
C GLY A 304 8.64 5.75 18.02
N ARG A 305 8.67 5.14 16.83
CA ARG A 305 7.47 4.90 16.02
C ARG A 305 7.03 3.44 16.13
N ILE A 306 5.76 3.22 16.44
CA ILE A 306 5.15 1.89 16.42
C ILE A 306 4.21 1.76 15.23
N ILE A 307 4.36 0.69 14.45
CA ILE A 307 3.41 0.32 13.38
C ILE A 307 2.65 -0.92 13.84
N ALA A 308 1.39 -0.75 14.22
CA ALA A 308 0.52 -1.82 14.70
C ALA A 308 -0.40 -2.32 13.58
N LEU A 309 -0.28 -3.61 13.25
CA LEU A 309 -1.08 -4.23 12.20
C LEU A 309 -2.14 -5.18 12.78
N GLU A 310 -3.34 -5.11 12.21
CA GLU A 310 -4.44 -6.03 12.49
C GLU A 310 -4.74 -6.13 13.99
N SER A 311 -4.74 -7.33 14.58
CA SER A 311 -5.03 -7.52 16.01
C SER A 311 -4.03 -6.86 16.96
N ALA A 312 -2.83 -6.47 16.50
CA ALA A 312 -1.88 -5.73 17.34
C ALA A 312 -2.41 -4.36 17.76
N ILE A 313 -3.32 -3.78 16.96
CA ILE A 313 -3.99 -2.51 17.25
C ILE A 313 -4.72 -2.57 18.59
N GLN A 314 -5.21 -3.75 18.99
CA GLN A 314 -5.97 -3.94 20.22
C GLN A 314 -5.21 -3.45 21.47
N LEU A 315 -3.87 -3.56 21.49
CA LEU A 315 -3.03 -3.05 22.57
C LEU A 315 -3.29 -1.57 22.87
N PHE A 316 -3.50 -0.78 21.82
CA PHE A 316 -3.72 0.66 21.89
C PHE A 316 -5.19 1.03 21.95
N ALA A 317 -6.06 0.20 21.36
CA ALA A 317 -7.50 0.33 21.49
C ALA A 317 -7.96 0.20 22.95
N ASP A 318 -7.27 -0.61 23.75
CA ASP A 318 -7.54 -0.79 25.18
C ASP A 318 -6.76 0.19 26.08
N GLU A 319 -5.83 0.95 25.50
CA GLU A 319 -5.03 1.92 26.27
C GLU A 319 -5.81 3.22 26.45
N LYS A 320 -6.22 3.47 27.69
CA LYS A 320 -6.92 4.72 28.04
C LYS A 320 -6.06 5.92 27.68
N GLY A 321 -6.68 6.88 27.00
CA GLY A 321 -6.03 8.13 26.61
C GLY A 321 -5.53 8.16 25.17
N THR A 322 -5.46 7.03 24.46
CA THR A 322 -5.25 7.04 23.00
C THR A 322 -6.46 7.64 22.30
N ALA A 323 -6.22 8.29 21.16
CA ALA A 323 -7.27 8.80 20.30
C ALA A 323 -8.13 7.66 19.76
N LEU A 324 -7.53 6.50 19.47
CA LEU A 324 -8.24 5.31 19.05
C LEU A 324 -9.22 4.81 20.13
N ASN A 325 -8.79 4.69 21.38
CA ASN A 325 -9.65 4.26 22.49
C ASN A 325 -10.87 5.20 22.63
N LYS A 326 -10.63 6.53 22.63
CA LYS A 326 -11.72 7.54 22.69
C LYS A 326 -12.70 7.44 21.52
N ALA A 327 -12.19 7.20 20.31
CA ALA A 327 -13.03 7.04 19.12
C ALA A 327 -13.91 5.78 19.23
N ILE A 328 -13.38 4.67 19.76
CA ILE A 328 -14.13 3.44 20.01
C ILE A 328 -15.19 3.63 21.09
N GLU A 329 -14.86 4.30 22.20
CA GLU A 329 -15.82 4.63 23.27
C GLU A 329 -16.99 5.45 22.73
N THR A 330 -16.69 6.46 21.91
CA THR A 330 -17.70 7.32 21.27
C THR A 330 -18.63 6.50 20.38
N ARG A 331 -18.08 5.71 19.45
CA ARG A 331 -18.88 4.86 18.55
C ARG A 331 -19.73 3.85 19.32
N THR A 332 -19.17 3.25 20.37
CA THR A 332 -19.89 2.28 21.20
C THR A 332 -21.07 2.92 21.93
N ALA A 333 -20.92 4.17 22.39
CA ALA A 333 -22.01 4.91 23.01
C ALA A 333 -23.13 5.25 22.01
N GLU A 334 -22.76 5.67 20.79
CA GLU A 334 -23.71 5.92 19.69
C GLU A 334 -24.49 4.65 19.30
N GLU A 335 -23.78 3.52 19.15
CA GLU A 335 -24.38 2.23 18.82
C GLU A 335 -25.36 1.76 19.92
N LYS A 336 -25.01 1.91 21.20
CA LYS A 336 -25.89 1.60 22.34
C LYS A 336 -27.13 2.51 22.39
N ALA A 337 -26.98 3.79 22.05
CA ALA A 337 -28.10 4.73 22.02
C ALA A 337 -29.07 4.43 20.86
N ALA A 338 -28.56 3.90 19.75
CA ALA A 338 -29.34 3.50 18.58
C ALA A 338 -29.97 2.09 18.71
N GLU A 339 -29.52 1.27 19.67
CA GLU A 339 -29.97 -0.10 19.83
C GLU A 339 -31.41 -0.15 20.36
N LYS A 340 -32.31 -0.79 19.60
CA LYS A 340 -33.65 -1.09 20.08
C LYS A 340 -33.54 -2.14 21.19
N LYS A 341 -34.18 -1.90 22.35
CA LYS A 341 -34.26 -2.89 23.43
C LYS A 341 -34.74 -4.23 22.88
N LEU A 342 -33.89 -5.26 23.01
CA LEU A 342 -34.26 -6.65 22.76
C LEU A 342 -35.47 -6.99 23.63
N LYS A 343 -36.56 -7.42 22.98
CA LYS A 343 -37.76 -7.88 23.67
C LYS A 343 -37.72 -9.39 23.80
N SER A 344 -38.34 -9.93 24.84
CA SER A 344 -38.44 -11.38 25.05
C SER A 344 -39.21 -12.11 23.95
N ASP A 345 -40.04 -11.39 23.19
CA ASP A 345 -40.82 -11.88 22.05
C ASP A 345 -40.19 -11.55 20.68
N ASP A 346 -38.93 -11.12 20.65
CA ASP A 346 -38.24 -10.79 19.41
C ASP A 346 -37.97 -12.05 18.58
N THR A 347 -38.78 -12.24 17.53
CA THR A 347 -38.70 -13.38 16.64
C THR A 347 -37.40 -13.42 15.81
N THR A 348 -36.62 -12.33 15.74
CA THR A 348 -35.30 -12.34 15.11
C THR A 348 -34.26 -13.17 15.87
N LEU A 349 -34.56 -13.51 17.14
CA LEU A 349 -33.77 -14.44 17.95
C LEU A 349 -34.02 -15.91 17.60
N LEU A 350 -35.12 -16.22 16.89
CA LEU A 350 -35.46 -17.58 16.43
C LEU A 350 -34.57 -17.99 15.26
N ARG A 351 -33.31 -18.31 15.54
CA ARG A 351 -32.33 -18.79 14.56
C ARG A 351 -32.50 -20.30 14.39
N LYS A 352 -32.68 -20.73 13.14
CA LYS A 352 -32.68 -22.17 12.83
C LYS A 352 -31.26 -22.71 12.97
N PHE A 353 -31.10 -23.82 13.69
CA PHE A 353 -29.81 -24.49 13.85
C PHE A 353 -29.18 -24.86 12.49
N GLY A 354 -29.98 -25.33 11.52
CA GLY A 354 -29.51 -25.65 10.16
C GLY A 354 -28.94 -24.46 9.37
N ASP A 355 -29.25 -23.22 9.77
CA ASP A 355 -28.80 -21.99 9.10
C ASP A 355 -27.64 -21.29 9.83
N GLU A 356 -27.07 -21.90 10.88
CA GLU A 356 -25.98 -21.34 11.70
C GLU A 356 -24.82 -20.80 10.85
N ARG A 357 -24.40 -21.57 9.84
CA ARG A 357 -23.35 -21.15 8.89
C ARG A 357 -23.71 -19.86 8.14
N ARG A 358 -24.97 -19.69 7.72
CA ARG A 358 -25.42 -18.48 7.01
C ARG A 358 -25.40 -17.25 7.93
N TYR A 359 -25.77 -17.41 9.20
CA TYR A 359 -25.68 -16.33 10.18
C TYR A 359 -24.23 -15.90 10.42
N MET A 360 -23.30 -16.86 10.58
CA MET A 360 -21.88 -16.57 10.76
C MET A 360 -21.27 -15.80 9.58
N ILE A 361 -21.71 -16.10 8.36
CA ILE A 361 -21.23 -15.45 7.13
C ILE A 361 -21.76 -14.02 6.99
N SER A 362 -22.91 -13.70 7.58
CA SER A 362 -23.45 -12.34 7.54
C SER A 362 -22.56 -11.30 8.24
N GLU A 363 -21.73 -11.74 9.18
CA GLU A 363 -20.85 -10.90 10.01
C GLU A 363 -19.39 -10.91 9.56
N ARG A 364 -19.06 -11.75 8.56
CA ARG A 364 -17.69 -11.94 8.09
C ARG A 364 -17.49 -11.39 6.68
N SER A 365 -16.24 -11.10 6.36
CA SER A 365 -15.80 -11.04 4.97
C SER A 365 -14.87 -12.20 4.69
N ALA A 366 -15.11 -12.88 3.57
CA ALA A 366 -14.21 -13.90 3.05
C ALA A 366 -13.18 -13.25 2.11
N GLY A 367 -12.45 -12.24 2.59
CA GLY A 367 -11.43 -11.52 1.81
C GLY A 367 -12.01 -10.76 0.62
N SER A 368 -12.84 -9.76 0.88
CA SER A 368 -13.38 -8.87 -0.15
C SER A 368 -12.50 -7.65 -0.36
N ILE A 369 -12.53 -7.10 -1.56
CA ILE A 369 -11.72 -5.96 -1.96
C ILE A 369 -12.53 -4.70 -1.74
N TYR A 370 -11.96 -3.76 -0.99
CA TYR A 370 -12.53 -2.45 -0.73
C TYR A 370 -11.67 -1.35 -1.33
N ARG A 371 -12.34 -0.28 -1.77
CA ARG A 371 -11.70 0.98 -2.15
C ARG A 371 -11.39 1.79 -0.91
N VAL A 372 -10.16 2.25 -0.81
CA VAL A 372 -9.64 3.07 0.27
C VAL A 372 -9.38 4.46 -0.29
N LYS A 373 -10.06 5.46 0.26
CA LYS A 373 -9.75 6.88 0.03
C LYS A 373 -8.56 7.26 0.90
N THR A 374 -7.73 8.15 0.39
CA THR A 374 -6.45 8.51 1.02
C THR A 374 -6.31 10.02 1.11
N ASP A 375 -5.84 10.52 2.25
CA ASP A 375 -5.32 11.87 2.37
C ASP A 375 -3.94 11.95 1.69
N ASP A 376 -3.92 12.30 0.41
CA ASP A 376 -2.71 12.38 -0.41
C ASP A 376 -1.76 13.54 -0.02
N THR A 377 -2.11 14.33 1.00
CA THR A 377 -1.26 15.36 1.57
C THR A 377 -0.44 14.86 2.77
N ASN A 378 -0.80 13.71 3.34
CA ASN A 378 -0.06 13.07 4.42
C ASN A 378 1.22 12.38 3.88
N PRO A 379 2.38 12.50 4.55
CA PRO A 379 3.62 11.87 4.09
C PRO A 379 3.54 10.36 3.87
N TYR A 380 2.74 9.65 4.66
CA TYR A 380 2.56 8.21 4.50
C TYR A 380 1.77 7.83 3.24
N ALA A 381 1.02 8.77 2.67
CA ALA A 381 0.22 8.61 1.46
C ALA A 381 0.95 9.00 0.16
N PHE A 382 2.12 9.64 0.24
CA PHE A 382 2.84 10.06 -0.96
C PHE A 382 3.11 8.86 -1.88
N GLY A 383 2.83 9.03 -3.18
CA GLY A 383 2.97 7.97 -4.19
C GLY A 383 1.86 6.92 -4.22
N LEU A 384 0.88 6.93 -3.29
CA LEU A 384 -0.29 6.04 -3.37
C LEU A 384 -1.38 6.58 -4.31
N GLY A 385 -1.44 7.90 -4.45
CA GLY A 385 -2.57 8.58 -5.09
C GLY A 385 -3.75 8.75 -4.13
N LYS A 386 -4.86 9.25 -4.67
CA LYS A 386 -6.07 9.57 -3.89
C LYS A 386 -6.84 8.35 -3.42
N GLU A 387 -6.71 7.24 -4.15
CA GLU A 387 -7.43 6.01 -3.88
C GLU A 387 -6.55 4.80 -4.22
N TRP A 388 -6.75 3.73 -3.46
CA TRP A 388 -6.15 2.42 -3.69
C TRP A 388 -7.10 1.33 -3.17
N PHE A 389 -6.70 0.07 -3.29
CA PHE A 389 -7.54 -1.07 -2.91
C PHE A 389 -6.88 -1.90 -1.83
N ILE A 390 -7.67 -2.39 -0.88
CA ILE A 390 -7.23 -3.31 0.16
C ILE A 390 -8.14 -4.53 0.23
N MET A 391 -7.57 -5.66 0.61
CA MET A 391 -8.34 -6.84 1.00
C MET A 391 -8.77 -6.72 2.47
N LYS A 392 -10.06 -6.53 2.72
CA LYS A 392 -10.62 -6.48 4.09
C LYS A 392 -11.00 -7.88 4.55
N ARG A 393 -10.53 -8.23 5.74
CA ARG A 393 -10.84 -9.48 6.46
C ARG A 393 -11.40 -9.20 7.85
N SER A 394 -10.98 -8.09 8.46
CA SER A 394 -11.47 -7.61 9.76
C SER A 394 -12.50 -6.48 9.61
N ALA A 395 -13.31 -6.25 10.64
CA ALA A 395 -14.08 -5.01 10.75
C ALA A 395 -13.13 -3.82 10.91
N GLY A 396 -13.55 -2.61 10.51
CA GLY A 396 -12.73 -1.42 10.66
C GLY A 396 -12.92 -0.73 12.02
N TYR A 397 -11.97 0.12 12.38
CA TYR A 397 -12.05 1.01 13.54
C TYR A 397 -12.66 2.37 13.15
N PRO A 398 -13.31 3.10 14.08
CA PRO A 398 -13.81 4.45 13.79
C PRO A 398 -12.71 5.43 13.40
N PHE A 399 -13.11 6.55 12.79
CA PHE A 399 -12.21 7.69 12.58
C PHE A 399 -11.69 8.23 13.92
N LEU A 400 -10.41 8.59 13.94
CA LEU A 400 -9.80 9.24 15.09
C LEU A 400 -10.33 10.68 15.19
N GLN A 401 -10.67 11.10 16.40
CA GLN A 401 -11.05 12.49 16.71
C GLN A 401 -9.83 13.42 16.76
N SER A 402 -8.65 12.87 17.06
CA SER A 402 -7.36 13.56 17.11
C SER A 402 -6.28 12.68 16.49
N GLY A 403 -5.30 13.29 15.82
CA GLY A 403 -4.33 12.57 14.99
C GLY A 403 -4.70 12.68 13.50
N TYR A 404 -4.25 11.72 12.69
CA TYR A 404 -4.44 11.73 11.24
C TYR A 404 -5.17 10.47 10.76
N ASN A 405 -6.28 10.66 10.05
CA ASN A 405 -6.96 9.59 9.32
C ASN A 405 -6.39 9.53 7.89
N ILE A 406 -5.42 8.66 7.66
CA ILE A 406 -4.58 8.65 6.44
C ILE A 406 -5.29 7.93 5.30
N GLY A 407 -5.86 6.76 5.58
CA GLY A 407 -6.60 5.94 4.63
C GLY A 407 -7.89 5.46 5.25
N TYR A 408 -9.01 5.56 4.53
CA TYR A 408 -10.33 5.31 5.07
C TYR A 408 -11.32 4.78 4.03
N ILE A 409 -12.34 4.05 4.51
CA ILE A 409 -13.43 3.51 3.71
C ILE A 409 -14.71 4.29 4.04
N THR A 410 -15.31 4.96 3.05
CA THR A 410 -16.60 5.67 3.18
C THR A 410 -17.79 4.88 2.63
N GLU A 411 -17.52 3.89 1.77
CA GLU A 411 -18.54 3.07 1.13
C GLU A 411 -18.69 1.73 1.86
N LYS A 412 -19.91 1.18 1.87
CA LYS A 412 -20.19 -0.09 2.57
C LYS A 412 -19.93 -1.33 1.71
N ASP A 413 -20.09 -1.21 0.40
CA ASP A 413 -20.04 -2.32 -0.53
C ASP A 413 -18.61 -2.54 -1.06
N PRO A 414 -18.13 -3.80 -1.13
CA PRO A 414 -16.86 -4.10 -1.74
C PRO A 414 -16.91 -3.85 -3.25
N VAL A 415 -15.74 -3.60 -3.87
CA VAL A 415 -15.63 -3.54 -5.33
C VAL A 415 -15.59 -4.94 -5.95
N ALA A 416 -15.15 -5.95 -5.19
CA ALA A 416 -15.16 -7.35 -5.59
C ALA A 416 -15.16 -8.29 -4.38
N GLY A 417 -15.73 -9.48 -4.54
CA GLY A 417 -15.76 -10.52 -3.52
C GLY A 417 -16.89 -10.38 -2.50
N PHE A 418 -16.94 -11.31 -1.56
CA PHE A 418 -18.04 -11.44 -0.62
C PHE A 418 -17.77 -10.73 0.72
N ALA A 419 -18.71 -9.85 1.07
CA ALA A 419 -18.86 -9.28 2.40
C ALA A 419 -20.29 -9.54 2.89
N GLY A 420 -20.46 -10.10 4.09
CA GLY A 420 -21.76 -10.26 4.73
C GLY A 420 -22.43 -8.91 5.01
N PHE A 421 -23.75 -8.86 5.01
CA PHE A 421 -24.48 -7.58 5.11
C PHE A 421 -24.16 -6.81 6.41
N LYS A 422 -24.04 -7.49 7.55
CA LYS A 422 -23.64 -6.86 8.82
C LYS A 422 -22.18 -6.40 8.80
N PHE A 423 -21.31 -7.14 8.12
CA PHE A 423 -19.92 -6.73 7.92
C PHE A 423 -19.83 -5.43 7.11
N ARG A 424 -20.61 -5.30 6.03
CA ARG A 424 -20.67 -4.07 5.21
C ARG A 424 -21.06 -2.85 6.03
N ASP A 425 -22.04 -3.00 6.92
CA ASP A 425 -22.47 -1.92 7.82
C ASP A 425 -21.36 -1.51 8.80
N LYS A 426 -20.56 -2.47 9.30
CA LYS A 426 -19.41 -2.20 10.17
C LYS A 426 -18.23 -1.53 9.46
N ILE A 427 -18.08 -1.74 8.16
CA ILE A 427 -16.95 -1.21 7.36
C ILE A 427 -17.14 0.24 6.94
N LYS A 428 -18.38 0.69 6.75
CA LYS A 428 -18.65 2.07 6.38
C LYS A 428 -18.08 3.04 7.42
N ASN A 429 -17.43 4.10 6.96
CA ASN A 429 -16.83 5.16 7.78
C ASN A 429 -15.79 4.63 8.78
N THR A 430 -14.85 3.83 8.28
CA THR A 430 -13.77 3.27 9.11
C THR A 430 -12.38 3.59 8.59
N ILE A 431 -11.42 3.62 9.49
CA ILE A 431 -10.01 3.74 9.14
C ILE A 431 -9.48 2.45 8.54
N VAL A 432 -8.59 2.61 7.57
CA VAL A 432 -7.66 1.59 7.08
C VAL A 432 -6.26 1.88 7.60
N ALA A 433 -5.85 3.14 7.56
CA ALA A 433 -4.60 3.63 8.09
C ALA A 433 -4.83 4.93 8.86
N ALA A 434 -4.30 5.02 10.07
CA ALA A 434 -4.36 6.25 10.86
C ALA A 434 -3.11 6.37 11.74
N SER A 435 -2.78 7.57 12.19
CA SER A 435 -1.73 7.76 13.18
C SER A 435 -2.12 8.74 14.28
N GLU A 436 -1.54 8.54 15.45
CA GLU A 436 -1.66 9.44 16.58
C GLU A 436 -0.31 9.60 17.28
N THR A 437 -0.12 10.76 17.90
CA THR A 437 1.09 11.08 18.67
C THR A 437 0.99 10.48 20.07
N MET A 438 2.09 9.90 20.56
CA MET A 438 2.20 9.47 21.94
C MET A 438 3.53 9.96 22.52
N GLY A 439 3.46 10.94 23.44
CA GLY A 439 4.65 11.63 23.92
C GLY A 439 5.38 12.34 22.77
N SER A 440 6.65 12.01 22.57
CA SER A 440 7.44 12.54 21.44
C SER A 440 7.44 11.64 20.20
N GLY A 441 6.79 10.47 20.27
CA GLY A 441 6.73 9.51 19.17
C GLY A 441 5.33 9.35 18.58
N GLU A 442 5.14 8.26 17.86
CA GLU A 442 3.95 8.06 17.03
C GLU A 442 3.53 6.59 17.01
N ILE A 443 2.21 6.38 16.99
CA ILE A 443 1.60 5.08 16.75
C ILE A 443 0.84 5.16 15.42
N ILE A 444 1.09 4.19 14.54
CA ILE A 444 0.42 4.04 13.26
C ILE A 444 -0.40 2.75 13.29
N TYR A 445 -1.70 2.86 13.02
CA TYR A 445 -2.64 1.74 12.94
C TYR A 445 -2.88 1.35 11.49
N ILE A 446 -2.76 0.07 11.16
CA ILE A 446 -3.13 -0.46 9.83
C ILE A 446 -4.05 -1.68 10.00
N THR A 447 -5.32 -1.54 9.64
CA THR A 447 -6.40 -2.44 10.11
C THR A 447 -6.41 -3.82 9.46
N ASP A 448 -5.83 -3.95 8.26
CA ASP A 448 -5.50 -5.21 7.59
C ASP A 448 -4.13 -5.09 6.96
N ASN A 449 -3.41 -6.21 6.81
CA ASN A 449 -2.10 -6.20 6.20
C ASN A 449 -2.14 -5.63 4.75
N PRO A 450 -1.48 -4.48 4.49
CA PRO A 450 -1.44 -3.86 3.15
C PRO A 450 -0.55 -4.65 2.16
N TYR A 451 0.13 -5.69 2.65
CA TYR A 451 1.02 -6.61 1.93
C TYR A 451 0.65 -8.09 2.18
N PHE A 452 -0.64 -8.38 2.25
CA PHE A 452 -1.14 -9.72 2.58
C PHE A 452 -0.60 -10.84 1.68
N ARG A 453 -0.10 -11.92 2.29
CA ARG A 453 0.50 -13.12 1.69
C ARG A 453 1.61 -12.86 0.66
N ALA A 454 2.23 -11.68 0.68
CA ALA A 454 3.08 -11.20 -0.41
C ALA A 454 2.41 -11.21 -1.80
N PHE A 455 1.10 -11.45 -1.87
CA PHE A 455 0.31 -11.41 -3.09
C PHE A 455 -0.30 -10.03 -3.28
N TRP A 456 -0.80 -9.41 -2.20
CA TRP A 456 -1.38 -8.08 -2.24
C TRP A 456 -0.27 -7.02 -2.28
N LYS A 457 -0.24 -6.16 -3.31
CA LYS A 457 0.90 -5.27 -3.61
C LYS A 457 0.58 -3.78 -3.57
N SER A 458 -0.70 -3.39 -3.60
CA SER A 458 -1.15 -1.99 -3.69
C SER A 458 -0.78 -1.16 -2.46
N GLY A 459 -0.72 -1.79 -1.29
CA GLY A 459 -0.40 -1.12 -0.03
C GLY A 459 1.09 -1.11 0.34
N ARG A 460 1.97 -1.63 -0.52
CA ARG A 460 3.44 -1.60 -0.29
C ARG A 460 3.98 -0.20 -0.10
N VAL A 461 3.41 0.77 -0.83
CA VAL A 461 3.86 2.16 -0.75
C VAL A 461 3.58 2.75 0.62
N LEU A 462 2.40 2.46 1.19
CA LEU A 462 2.02 2.88 2.53
C LEU A 462 2.99 2.28 3.55
N LEU A 463 3.18 0.96 3.50
CA LEU A 463 4.06 0.26 4.44
C LEU A 463 5.51 0.76 4.37
N GLY A 464 6.05 0.99 3.17
CA GLY A 464 7.40 1.55 3.02
C GLY A 464 7.51 2.98 3.54
N ASN A 465 6.50 3.83 3.27
CA ASN A 465 6.51 5.20 3.77
C ASN A 465 6.48 5.26 5.31
N THR A 466 5.72 4.40 5.98
CA THR A 466 5.68 4.38 7.46
C THR A 466 7.01 3.97 8.09
N ILE A 467 7.87 3.28 7.34
CA ILE A 467 9.23 2.90 7.75
C ILE A 467 10.24 4.02 7.47
N PHE A 468 10.17 4.65 6.29
CA PHE A 468 11.24 5.51 5.78
C PHE A 468 11.02 7.03 5.95
N ARG A 469 9.79 7.48 6.25
CA ARG A 469 9.46 8.91 6.34
C ARG A 469 9.37 9.40 7.76
#